data_AF-A0A9E2X363-F1
#
_entry.id   AF-A0A9E2X363-F1
#
_cell.length_a   1.000
_cell.length_b   1.000
_cell.length_c   1.000
_cell.angle_alpha   90.00
_cell.angle_beta   90.00
_cell.angle_gamma   90.00
#
_symmetry.space_group_name_H-M   'P 1'
#
loop_
_entity.id
_entity.type
_entity.pdbx_description
1 polymer ?
#
loop_
_entity_poly.entity_id
_entity_poly.type
_entity_poly.pdbx_seq_one_letter_code
_entity_poly.pdbx_strand_id
1 'polypeptide(L)'
;MHITRRFTTAGQDPYATVPFRTATSEIRNPDGSVVFQAEGIEVPADWSQVASDILAQKYFRKAGVPMRLAPVAEEGVPSWLWRHTPDSAALAALPAAARYGGETSARQVFDRMAGTWTYWGWKGGYFDTEADARAFYDETRLMLARQIGAPNSPQWFNTGLHWAYGIDGPAQGHYYVDYRTGEPHASESAYEHPQPHAC
;
A
#
# COMPACT_ATOMS: atom_id res chain seq x y z
N MET A 1 -12.06 -18.58 6.23
CA MET A 1 -11.91 -17.74 7.41
C MET A 1 -13.00 -16.69 7.43
N HIS A 2 -13.86 -16.75 8.44
CA HIS A 2 -14.86 -15.74 8.72
C HIS A 2 -14.22 -14.54 9.43
N ILE A 3 -14.54 -13.32 9.00
CA ILE A 3 -14.03 -12.08 9.57
C ILE A 3 -15.19 -11.25 10.13
N THR A 4 -15.26 -11.20 11.45
CA THR A 4 -16.21 -10.34 12.16
C THR A 4 -15.67 -8.90 12.19
N ARG A 5 -16.44 -7.95 11.63
CA ARG A 5 -16.14 -6.52 11.74
C ARG A 5 -16.19 -6.08 13.21
N ARG A 6 -15.18 -5.30 13.64
CA ARG A 6 -15.04 -4.80 15.02
C ARG A 6 -15.01 -3.29 15.07
N PHE A 7 -14.34 -2.68 14.10
CA PHE A 7 -14.12 -1.25 14.10
C PHE A 7 -14.73 -0.53 12.90
N THR A 8 -15.14 -1.27 11.86
CA THR A 8 -15.70 -0.74 10.61
C THR A 8 -17.14 -1.16 10.38
N THR A 9 -17.86 -0.42 9.54
CA THR A 9 -19.22 -0.75 9.12
C THR A 9 -19.23 -1.06 7.62
N ALA A 10 -19.92 -2.13 7.22
CA ALA A 10 -20.01 -2.52 5.81
C ALA A 10 -20.60 -1.40 4.95
N GLY A 11 -19.97 -1.13 3.81
CA GLY A 11 -20.40 -0.09 2.86
C GLY A 11 -20.05 1.34 3.25
N GLN A 12 -19.38 1.56 4.40
CA GLN A 12 -18.86 2.86 4.80
C GLN A 12 -17.37 2.96 4.49
N ASP A 13 -16.88 4.17 4.26
CA ASP A 13 -15.44 4.42 4.16
C ASP A 13 -14.77 4.05 5.50
N PRO A 14 -13.78 3.14 5.54
CA PRO A 14 -13.09 2.79 6.78
C PRO A 14 -12.43 4.00 7.44
N TYR A 15 -12.08 5.06 6.71
CA TYR A 15 -11.48 6.26 7.27
C TYR A 15 -12.50 7.29 7.77
N ALA A 16 -13.81 7.08 7.61
CA ALA A 16 -14.84 8.05 7.98
C ALA A 16 -14.79 8.49 9.45
N THR A 17 -14.26 7.63 10.33
CA THR A 17 -14.14 7.88 11.78
C THR A 17 -12.71 8.20 12.22
N VAL A 18 -11.81 8.47 11.28
CA VAL A 18 -10.42 8.87 11.54
C VAL A 18 -10.22 10.25 10.92
N PRO A 19 -10.08 11.33 11.73
CA PRO A 19 -9.74 12.63 11.16
C PRO A 19 -8.35 12.59 10.55
N PHE A 20 -8.15 13.26 9.42
CA PHE A 20 -6.85 13.45 8.79
C PHE A 20 -6.49 14.94 8.78
N ARG A 21 -5.20 15.22 8.86
CA ARG A 21 -4.63 16.56 8.75
C ARG A 21 -3.52 16.58 7.72
N THR A 22 -3.24 17.76 7.18
CA THR A 22 -2.04 18.01 6.40
C THR A 22 -0.84 18.17 7.33
N ALA A 23 0.31 17.64 6.93
CA ALA A 23 1.59 17.82 7.60
C ALA A 23 2.68 18.15 6.58
N THR A 24 3.82 18.62 7.09
CA THR A 24 5.06 18.73 6.33
C THR A 24 6.12 17.93 7.08
N SER A 25 6.85 17.08 6.36
CA SER A 25 8.06 16.43 6.86
C SER A 25 9.26 17.09 6.21
N GLU A 26 10.25 17.47 7.02
CA GLU A 26 11.45 18.15 6.54
C GLU A 26 12.69 17.68 7.31
N ILE A 27 13.79 17.46 6.58
CA ILE A 27 15.11 17.22 7.16
C ILE A 27 16.01 18.38 6.76
N ARG A 28 16.66 19.01 7.74
CA ARG A 28 17.65 20.07 7.51
C ARG A 28 19.05 19.63 7.96
N ASN A 29 20.06 20.14 7.28
CA ASN A 29 21.44 20.12 7.73
C ASN A 29 21.66 21.10 8.90
N PRO A 30 22.76 20.99 9.65
CA PRO A 30 23.11 21.95 10.71
C PRO A 30 23.24 23.40 10.22
N ASP A 31 23.56 23.61 8.94
CA ASP A 31 23.63 24.92 8.29
C ASP A 31 22.26 25.48 7.88
N GLY A 32 21.17 24.74 8.12
CA GLY A 32 19.79 25.12 7.79
C GLY A 32 19.33 24.75 6.39
N SER A 33 20.20 24.21 5.52
CA SER A 33 19.83 23.76 4.18
C SER A 33 18.93 22.51 4.23
N VAL A 34 17.96 22.43 3.32
CA VAL A 34 16.96 21.34 3.27
C VAL A 34 17.54 20.14 2.53
N VAL A 35 17.54 18.99 3.20
CA VAL A 35 17.99 17.68 2.67
C VAL A 35 16.82 16.91 2.07
N PHE A 36 15.65 17.00 2.69
CA PHE A 36 14.42 16.35 2.26
C PHE A 36 13.24 17.19 2.68
N GLN A 37 12.24 17.28 1.81
CA GLN A 37 10.99 17.93 2.12
C GLN A 37 9.83 17.17 1.46
N ALA A 38 8.79 16.92 2.22
CA ALA A 38 7.51 16.43 1.76
C ALA A 38 6.43 17.30 2.39
N GLU A 39 5.92 18.26 1.61
CA GLU A 39 4.85 19.16 2.02
C GLU A 39 3.49 18.57 1.62
N GLY A 40 2.43 19.04 2.29
CA GLY A 40 1.08 18.71 1.87
C GLY A 40 0.68 17.26 2.12
N ILE A 41 1.43 16.52 2.92
CA ILE A 41 1.15 15.10 3.14
C ILE A 41 -0.06 14.93 4.06
N GLU A 42 -0.94 13.99 3.74
CA GLU A 42 -2.09 13.67 4.59
C GLU A 42 -1.76 12.53 5.55
N VAL A 43 -1.99 12.76 6.83
CA VAL A 43 -1.78 11.78 7.91
C VAL A 43 -2.95 11.78 8.88
N PRO A 44 -3.21 10.70 9.63
CA PRO A 44 -4.21 10.73 10.69
C PRO A 44 -3.90 11.85 11.68
N ALA A 45 -4.93 12.60 12.10
CA ALA A 45 -4.74 13.82 12.89
C ALA A 45 -4.05 13.56 14.23
N ASP A 46 -4.34 12.40 14.84
CA ASP A 46 -3.80 11.98 16.13
C ASP A 46 -2.34 11.48 16.04
N TRP A 47 -1.78 11.32 14.83
CA TRP A 47 -0.38 10.94 14.70
C TRP A 47 0.54 12.08 15.14
N SER A 48 1.58 11.72 15.89
CA SER A 48 2.65 12.65 16.23
C SER A 48 3.39 13.14 14.98
N GLN A 49 4.06 14.28 15.09
CA GLN A 49 4.93 14.77 14.01
C GLN A 49 6.02 13.74 13.69
N VAL A 50 6.62 13.10 14.69
CA VAL A 50 7.63 12.05 14.51
C VAL A 50 7.08 10.86 13.70
N ALA A 51 5.85 10.41 13.98
CA ALA A 51 5.22 9.35 13.18
C ALA A 51 4.98 9.78 11.73
N SER A 52 4.57 11.04 11.54
CA SER A 52 4.36 11.63 10.21
C SER A 52 5.67 11.72 9.42
N ASP A 53 6.75 12.13 10.09
CA ASP A 53 8.09 12.24 9.53
C ASP A 53 8.63 10.86 9.13
N ILE A 54 8.52 9.86 10.00
CA ILE A 54 8.95 8.49 9.70
C ILE A 54 8.21 7.94 8.48
N LEU A 55 6.88 8.14 8.41
CA LEU A 55 6.08 7.72 7.26
C LEU A 55 6.59 8.37 5.97
N ALA A 56 6.72 9.69 5.94
CA ALA A 56 7.13 10.43 4.75
C ALA A 56 8.57 10.11 4.31
N GLN A 57 9.48 9.94 5.27
CA GLN A 57 10.90 9.78 4.98
C GLN A 57 11.26 8.34 4.60
N LYS A 58 10.58 7.35 5.20
CA LYS A 58 10.93 5.93 5.07
C LYS A 58 9.91 5.15 4.25
N TYR A 59 8.62 5.36 4.45
CA TYR A 59 7.59 4.41 3.97
C TYR A 59 6.82 4.90 2.74
N PHE A 60 6.72 6.21 2.52
CA PHE A 60 6.21 6.73 1.26
C PHE A 60 7.12 6.33 0.10
N ARG A 61 6.51 5.77 -0.93
CA ARG A 61 7.17 5.61 -2.21
C ARG A 61 7.39 7.00 -2.80
N LYS A 62 8.63 7.46 -2.84
CA LYS A 62 8.97 8.86 -3.21
C LYS A 62 8.84 9.18 -4.70
N ALA A 63 8.96 8.17 -5.57
CA ALA A 63 8.95 8.35 -7.02
C ALA A 63 8.45 7.09 -7.74
N GLY A 64 8.01 7.27 -8.98
CA GLY A 64 7.58 6.19 -9.87
C GLY A 64 6.15 5.72 -9.63
N VAL A 65 5.38 6.37 -8.73
CA VAL A 65 3.95 6.12 -8.60
C VAL A 65 3.24 6.75 -9.80
N PRO A 66 2.53 5.99 -10.65
CA PRO A 66 1.84 6.52 -11.81
C PRO A 66 0.64 7.38 -11.40
N MET A 67 0.47 8.53 -12.04
CA MET A 67 -0.66 9.44 -11.76
C MET A 67 -1.98 8.99 -12.39
N ARG A 68 -1.94 8.00 -13.28
CA ARG A 68 -3.11 7.34 -13.88
C ARG A 68 -2.87 5.84 -13.90
N LEU A 69 -3.87 5.10 -13.45
CA LEU A 69 -3.83 3.67 -13.27
C LEU A 69 -5.04 3.05 -13.96
N ALA A 70 -4.85 1.87 -14.53
CA ALA A 70 -5.92 1.04 -15.05
C ALA A 70 -6.01 -0.25 -14.23
N PRO A 71 -7.22 -0.72 -13.87
CA PRO A 71 -7.38 -2.01 -13.23
C PRO A 71 -7.04 -3.13 -14.23
N VAL A 72 -6.48 -4.22 -13.72
CA VAL A 72 -6.20 -5.42 -14.51
C VAL A 72 -7.22 -6.48 -14.13
N ALA A 73 -8.15 -6.74 -15.04
CA ALA A 73 -9.16 -7.77 -14.86
C ALA A 73 -8.49 -9.14 -14.66
N GLU A 74 -8.91 -9.85 -13.63
CA GLU A 74 -8.41 -11.18 -13.29
C GLU A 74 -9.58 -12.11 -12.99
N GLU A 75 -9.61 -13.24 -13.68
CA GLU A 75 -10.66 -14.25 -13.52
C GLU A 75 -10.63 -14.82 -12.09
N GLY A 76 -11.80 -14.96 -11.49
CA GLY A 76 -11.95 -15.44 -10.12
C GLY A 76 -11.58 -14.42 -9.04
N VAL A 77 -11.13 -13.21 -9.40
CA VAL A 77 -10.89 -12.11 -8.46
C VAL A 77 -12.00 -11.05 -8.61
N PRO A 78 -12.69 -10.65 -7.52
CA PRO A 78 -13.67 -9.59 -7.54
C PRO A 78 -13.07 -8.27 -8.06
N SER A 79 -13.85 -7.50 -8.81
CA SER A 79 -13.34 -6.31 -9.51
C SER A 79 -12.79 -5.21 -8.59
N TRP A 80 -13.31 -5.12 -7.38
CA TRP A 80 -12.81 -4.18 -6.37
C TRP A 80 -11.42 -4.55 -5.82
N LEU A 81 -10.97 -5.79 -6.02
CA LEU A 81 -9.70 -6.33 -5.53
C LEU A 81 -8.68 -6.51 -6.67
N TRP A 82 -9.02 -6.13 -7.89
CA TRP A 82 -8.11 -6.15 -9.01
C TRP A 82 -6.89 -5.29 -8.74
N ARG A 83 -5.72 -5.83 -9.12
CA ARG A 83 -4.48 -5.06 -9.17
C ARG A 83 -4.59 -3.95 -10.22
N HIS A 84 -3.70 -2.99 -10.13
CA HIS A 84 -3.61 -1.87 -11.06
C HIS A 84 -2.26 -1.85 -11.76
N THR A 85 -2.23 -1.20 -12.91
CA THR A 85 -1.03 -0.98 -13.73
C THR A 85 -1.03 0.45 -14.28
N PRO A 86 0.12 1.03 -14.67
CA PRO A 86 0.13 2.35 -15.30
C PRO A 86 -0.77 2.39 -16.54
N ASP A 87 -1.73 3.32 -16.57
CA ASP A 87 -2.54 3.56 -17.78
C ASP A 87 -1.72 4.38 -18.77
N SER A 88 -1.06 3.71 -19.70
CA SER A 88 -0.13 4.36 -20.64
C SER A 88 -0.82 5.42 -21.51
N ALA A 89 -2.09 5.22 -21.89
CA ALA A 89 -2.84 6.16 -22.71
C ALA A 89 -3.22 7.41 -21.90
N ALA A 90 -3.76 7.22 -20.69
CA ALA A 90 -4.11 8.34 -19.82
C ALA A 90 -2.88 9.10 -19.30
N LEU A 91 -1.75 8.41 -19.06
CA LEU A 91 -0.48 9.04 -18.72
C LEU A 91 0.08 9.86 -19.89
N ALA A 92 -0.03 9.37 -21.13
CA ALA A 92 0.44 10.10 -22.31
C ALA A 92 -0.25 11.48 -22.47
N ALA A 93 -1.50 11.60 -22.01
CA ALA A 93 -2.26 12.85 -22.01
C ALA A 93 -1.78 13.87 -20.96
N LEU A 94 -0.94 13.47 -19.99
CA LEU A 94 -0.35 14.37 -19.00
C LEU A 94 1.02 14.90 -19.48
N PRO A 95 1.41 16.13 -19.07
CA PRO A 95 2.78 16.61 -19.21
C PRO A 95 3.77 15.61 -18.63
N ALA A 96 4.93 15.41 -19.28
CA ALA A 96 5.90 14.38 -18.90
C ALA A 96 6.28 14.43 -17.40
N ALA A 97 6.48 15.64 -16.86
CA ALA A 97 6.81 15.86 -15.45
C ALA A 97 5.68 15.53 -14.46
N ALA A 98 4.44 15.36 -14.93
CA ALA A 98 3.26 15.09 -14.11
C ALA A 98 2.74 13.64 -14.29
N ARG A 99 3.46 12.77 -15.00
CA ARG A 99 3.05 11.38 -15.23
C ARG A 99 3.31 10.48 -14.03
N TYR A 100 4.36 10.80 -13.27
CA TYR A 100 4.79 10.02 -12.12
C TYR A 100 5.10 10.93 -10.95
N GLY A 101 4.81 10.45 -9.74
CA GLY A 101 5.10 11.14 -8.49
C GLY A 101 5.41 10.16 -7.37
N GLY A 102 5.13 10.60 -6.14
CA GLY A 102 5.23 9.78 -4.94
C GLY A 102 3.90 9.66 -4.21
N GLU A 103 3.88 8.79 -3.20
CA GLU A 103 2.81 8.76 -2.21
C GLU A 103 2.82 10.05 -1.38
N THR A 104 1.63 10.61 -1.16
CA THR A 104 1.40 11.87 -0.44
C THR A 104 0.36 11.71 0.67
N SER A 105 -0.31 10.56 0.77
CA SER A 105 -1.34 10.30 1.77
C SER A 105 -1.05 8.99 2.48
N ALA A 106 -1.14 8.96 3.81
CA ALA A 106 -1.00 7.75 4.60
C ALA A 106 -2.00 6.66 4.17
N ARG A 107 -3.17 7.08 3.66
CA ARG A 107 -4.18 6.19 3.06
C ARG A 107 -3.60 5.34 1.94
N GLN A 108 -2.78 5.92 1.07
CA GLN A 108 -2.15 5.17 -0.04
C GLN A 108 -1.30 4.00 0.48
N VAL A 109 -0.53 4.23 1.55
CA VAL A 109 0.30 3.20 2.18
C VAL A 109 -0.56 2.12 2.83
N PHE A 110 -1.59 2.51 3.58
CA PHE A 110 -2.50 1.57 4.23
C PHE A 110 -3.27 0.74 3.18
N ASP A 111 -3.76 1.39 2.13
CA ASP A 111 -4.55 0.79 1.06
C ASP A 111 -3.74 -0.22 0.28
N ARG A 112 -2.49 0.10 -0.10
CA ARG A 112 -1.66 -0.86 -0.84
C ARG A 112 -1.31 -2.08 -0.01
N MET A 113 -1.01 -1.90 1.28
CA MET A 113 -0.66 -3.03 2.16
C MET A 113 -1.87 -3.91 2.42
N ALA A 114 -2.96 -3.33 2.91
CA ALA A 114 -4.19 -4.07 3.20
C ALA A 114 -4.75 -4.72 1.93
N GLY A 115 -4.70 -4.01 0.80
CA GLY A 115 -5.19 -4.48 -0.49
C GLY A 115 -4.40 -5.68 -0.99
N THR A 116 -3.07 -5.62 -0.98
CA THR A 116 -2.23 -6.75 -1.39
C THR A 116 -2.44 -7.97 -0.49
N TRP A 117 -2.52 -7.80 0.84
CA TRP A 117 -2.74 -8.94 1.73
C TRP A 117 -4.12 -9.56 1.51
N THR A 118 -5.14 -8.74 1.29
CA THR A 118 -6.48 -9.19 0.94
C THR A 118 -6.47 -9.95 -0.40
N TYR A 119 -5.77 -9.43 -1.39
CA TYR A 119 -5.64 -10.04 -2.72
C TYR A 119 -4.95 -11.40 -2.65
N TRP A 120 -3.83 -11.51 -1.93
CA TRP A 120 -3.18 -12.81 -1.73
C TRP A 120 -4.04 -13.78 -0.93
N GLY A 121 -4.69 -13.32 0.14
CA GLY A 121 -5.60 -14.15 0.93
C GLY A 121 -6.80 -14.65 0.12
N TRP A 122 -7.34 -13.80 -0.77
CA TRP A 122 -8.41 -14.19 -1.69
C TRP A 122 -7.94 -15.28 -2.64
N LYS A 123 -6.80 -15.09 -3.30
CA LYS A 123 -6.22 -16.09 -4.22
C LYS A 123 -5.88 -17.39 -3.51
N GLY A 124 -5.41 -17.32 -2.26
CA GLY A 124 -5.16 -18.46 -1.40
C GLY A 124 -6.41 -19.17 -0.86
N GLY A 125 -7.63 -18.67 -1.17
CA GLY A 125 -8.87 -19.27 -0.69
C GLY A 125 -9.09 -19.12 0.83
N TYR A 126 -8.53 -18.07 1.44
CA TYR A 126 -8.55 -17.91 2.89
C TYR A 126 -9.89 -17.41 3.41
N PHE A 127 -10.70 -16.72 2.62
CA PHE A 127 -11.96 -16.11 3.06
C PHE A 127 -13.15 -17.01 2.75
N ASP A 128 -14.11 -17.09 3.69
CA ASP A 128 -15.32 -17.90 3.47
C ASP A 128 -16.27 -17.23 2.46
N THR A 129 -16.29 -15.89 2.46
CA THR A 129 -17.10 -15.06 1.55
C THR A 129 -16.36 -13.81 1.08
N GLU A 130 -16.85 -13.17 0.00
CA GLU A 130 -16.39 -11.83 -0.40
C GLU A 130 -16.60 -10.78 0.71
N ALA A 131 -17.65 -10.93 1.53
CA ALA A 131 -17.90 -10.03 2.65
C ALA A 131 -16.80 -10.13 3.72
N ASP A 132 -16.24 -11.33 3.95
CA ASP A 132 -15.11 -11.53 4.86
C ASP A 132 -13.83 -10.88 4.31
N ALA A 133 -13.58 -10.99 3.00
CA ALA A 133 -12.44 -10.32 2.36
C ALA A 133 -12.55 -8.79 2.46
N ARG A 134 -13.74 -8.23 2.24
CA ARG A 134 -14.00 -6.79 2.43
C ARG A 134 -13.83 -6.37 3.88
N ALA A 135 -14.33 -7.18 4.81
CA ALA A 135 -14.16 -6.91 6.24
C ALA A 135 -12.67 -6.91 6.62
N PHE A 136 -11.88 -7.87 6.14
CA PHE A 136 -10.44 -7.89 6.36
C PHE A 136 -9.76 -6.65 5.81
N TYR A 137 -10.07 -6.26 4.57
CA TYR A 137 -9.52 -5.06 3.94
C TYR A 137 -9.82 -3.80 4.76
N ASP A 138 -11.08 -3.59 5.12
CA ASP A 138 -11.53 -2.39 5.86
C ASP A 138 -10.96 -2.33 7.28
N GLU A 139 -11.04 -3.44 8.03
CA GLU A 139 -10.53 -3.52 9.40
C GLU A 139 -9.02 -3.27 9.44
N THR A 140 -8.26 -3.87 8.51
CA THR A 140 -6.79 -3.70 8.45
C THR A 140 -6.43 -2.24 8.16
N ARG A 141 -7.10 -1.59 7.21
CA ARG A 141 -6.89 -0.16 6.89
C ARG A 141 -7.10 0.73 8.11
N LEU A 142 -8.19 0.51 8.84
CA LEU A 142 -8.48 1.28 10.05
C LEU A 142 -7.48 0.97 11.16
N MET A 143 -7.14 -0.30 11.38
CA MET A 143 -6.18 -0.70 12.41
C MET A 143 -4.80 -0.08 12.19
N LEU A 144 -4.34 -0.01 10.94
CA LEU A 144 -3.10 0.69 10.57
C LEU A 144 -3.20 2.19 10.85
N ALA A 145 -4.30 2.84 10.42
CA ALA A 145 -4.51 4.27 10.63
C ALA A 145 -4.57 4.66 12.12
N ARG A 146 -5.21 3.82 12.95
CA ARG A 146 -5.34 4.02 14.40
C ARG A 146 -4.17 3.45 15.22
N GLN A 147 -3.14 2.91 14.56
CA GLN A 147 -1.99 2.27 15.21
C GLN A 147 -2.38 1.16 16.22
N ILE A 148 -3.46 0.43 15.94
CA ILE A 148 -3.91 -0.73 16.75
C ILE A 148 -2.95 -1.92 16.56
N GLY A 149 -2.33 -2.00 15.37
CA GLY A 149 -1.27 -2.95 15.05
C GLY A 149 -0.40 -2.41 13.92
N ALA A 150 0.83 -2.90 13.84
CA ALA A 150 1.76 -2.54 12.79
C ALA A 150 2.58 -3.78 12.37
N PRO A 151 2.73 -4.05 11.06
CA PRO A 151 3.65 -5.07 10.60
C PRO A 151 5.10 -4.61 10.76
N ASN A 152 6.04 -5.53 10.55
CA ASN A 152 7.47 -5.20 10.53
C ASN A 152 7.83 -4.24 9.36
N SER A 153 8.98 -3.58 9.47
CA SER A 153 9.39 -2.51 8.54
C SER A 153 9.42 -2.91 7.05
N PRO A 154 9.91 -4.11 6.64
CA PRO A 154 9.91 -4.55 5.24
C PRO A 154 8.54 -4.44 4.55
N GLN A 155 7.46 -4.75 5.27
CA GLN A 155 6.11 -4.66 4.72
C GLN A 155 5.76 -3.23 4.32
N TRP A 156 6.10 -2.26 5.15
CA TRP A 156 5.83 -0.86 4.88
C TRP A 156 6.54 -0.34 3.64
N PHE A 157 7.74 -0.86 3.31
CA PHE A 157 8.49 -0.39 2.16
C PHE A 157 7.91 -0.87 0.82
N ASN A 158 7.57 -2.16 0.73
CA ASN A 158 7.41 -2.81 -0.58
C ASN A 158 6.02 -3.41 -0.81
N THR A 159 5.31 -3.80 0.25
CA THR A 159 4.06 -4.54 0.13
C THR A 159 3.01 -3.72 -0.60
N GLY A 160 2.45 -4.31 -1.66
CA GLY A 160 1.40 -3.68 -2.44
C GLY A 160 1.86 -2.66 -3.47
N LEU A 161 3.15 -2.37 -3.62
CA LEU A 161 3.61 -1.50 -4.70
C LEU A 161 3.27 -2.09 -6.08
N HIS A 162 3.45 -3.39 -6.26
CA HIS A 162 3.05 -4.08 -7.48
C HIS A 162 1.52 -4.14 -7.64
N TRP A 163 0.79 -4.48 -6.58
CA TRP A 163 -0.68 -4.60 -6.65
C TRP A 163 -1.39 -3.26 -6.87
N ALA A 164 -0.99 -2.21 -6.15
CA ALA A 164 -1.66 -0.91 -6.21
C ALA A 164 -1.24 -0.06 -7.40
N TYR A 165 0.01 -0.21 -7.89
CA TYR A 165 0.59 0.72 -8.86
C TYR A 165 1.18 0.03 -10.10
N GLY A 166 1.30 -1.31 -10.11
CA GLY A 166 2.05 -2.03 -11.14
C GLY A 166 3.55 -1.75 -11.10
N ILE A 167 4.07 -1.24 -9.97
CA ILE A 167 5.51 -1.02 -9.81
C ILE A 167 6.20 -2.37 -9.68
N ASP A 168 7.17 -2.58 -10.55
CA ASP A 168 7.95 -3.82 -10.61
C ASP A 168 9.46 -3.52 -10.67
N GLY A 169 10.28 -4.55 -10.52
CA GLY A 169 11.73 -4.48 -10.56
C GLY A 169 12.36 -5.88 -10.68
N PRO A 170 13.65 -5.96 -11.07
CA PRO A 170 14.32 -7.23 -11.30
C PRO A 170 14.38 -8.08 -10.02
N ALA A 171 14.41 -9.40 -10.19
CA ALA A 171 14.59 -10.37 -9.10
C ALA A 171 15.74 -9.96 -8.15
N GLN A 172 15.48 -10.04 -6.85
CA GLN A 172 16.44 -9.70 -5.79
C GLN A 172 16.90 -10.92 -4.98
N GLY A 173 16.64 -12.13 -5.47
CA GLY A 173 17.01 -13.39 -4.81
C GLY A 173 16.05 -13.82 -3.69
N HIS A 174 14.87 -13.21 -3.62
CA HIS A 174 13.82 -13.62 -2.68
C HIS A 174 13.15 -14.91 -3.12
N TYR A 175 12.60 -15.66 -2.16
CA TYR A 175 11.76 -16.82 -2.40
C TYR A 175 10.38 -16.60 -1.77
N TYR A 176 9.36 -17.18 -2.38
CA TYR A 176 8.02 -17.26 -1.83
C TYR A 176 7.49 -18.69 -1.97
N VAL A 177 6.52 -19.05 -1.15
CA VAL A 177 5.82 -20.33 -1.28
C VAL A 177 4.61 -20.11 -2.19
N ASP A 178 4.54 -20.87 -3.28
CA ASP A 178 3.37 -20.83 -4.16
C ASP A 178 2.16 -21.40 -3.41
N TYR A 179 1.09 -20.61 -3.32
CA TYR A 179 -0.08 -20.96 -2.51
C TYR A 179 -0.90 -22.14 -3.07
N ARG A 180 -0.70 -22.52 -4.34
CA ARG A 180 -1.38 -23.64 -4.99
C ARG A 180 -0.60 -24.94 -4.82
N THR A 181 0.72 -24.88 -4.99
CA THR A 181 1.58 -26.08 -4.95
C THR A 181 2.15 -26.33 -3.55
N GLY A 182 2.32 -25.29 -2.74
CA GLY A 182 3.01 -25.36 -1.45
C GLY A 182 4.54 -25.40 -1.57
N GLU A 183 5.08 -25.28 -2.79
CA GLU A 183 6.52 -25.37 -3.06
C GLU A 183 7.19 -23.99 -3.02
N PRO A 184 8.47 -23.90 -2.63
CA PRO A 184 9.23 -22.66 -2.69
C PRO A 184 9.63 -22.34 -4.14
N HIS A 185 9.38 -21.10 -4.57
CA HIS A 185 9.78 -20.57 -5.87
C HIS A 185 10.64 -19.32 -5.69
N ALA A 186 11.66 -19.18 -6.53
CA ALA A 186 12.41 -17.93 -6.63
C ALA A 186 11.50 -16.84 -7.22
N SER A 187 11.48 -15.66 -6.60
CA SER A 187 10.72 -14.53 -7.10
C SER A 187 11.41 -13.92 -8.32
N GLU A 188 10.69 -13.82 -9.43
CA GLU A 188 11.15 -13.15 -10.65
C GLU A 188 11.02 -11.61 -10.55
N SER A 189 10.24 -11.14 -9.57
CA SER A 189 9.93 -9.74 -9.31
C SER A 189 10.44 -9.30 -7.93
N ALA A 190 10.90 -8.05 -7.83
CA ALA A 190 11.24 -7.43 -6.56
C ALA A 190 10.01 -7.08 -5.70
N TYR A 191 8.84 -6.87 -6.30
CA TYR A 191 7.68 -6.23 -5.65
C TYR A 191 6.38 -7.03 -5.70
N GLU A 192 6.28 -8.06 -6.56
CA GLU A 192 5.11 -8.93 -6.59
C GLU A 192 5.01 -9.80 -5.33
N HIS A 193 6.14 -10.37 -4.90
CA HIS A 193 6.28 -11.12 -3.65
C HIS A 193 7.50 -10.61 -2.87
N PRO A 194 7.43 -9.39 -2.30
CA PRO A 194 8.59 -8.75 -1.68
C PRO A 194 8.98 -9.47 -0.39
N GLN A 195 10.27 -9.41 -0.02
CA GLN A 195 10.77 -10.03 1.21
C GLN A 195 10.01 -9.51 2.43
N PRO A 196 9.35 -10.39 3.22
CA PRO A 196 8.49 -9.95 4.30
C PRO A 196 9.22 -9.66 5.60
N HIS A 197 10.54 -9.86 5.67
CA HIS A 197 11.35 -9.77 6.87
C HIS A 197 12.76 -9.24 6.53
N ALA A 198 13.42 -8.63 7.51
CA ALA A 198 14.75 -8.04 7.34
C ALA A 198 15.86 -8.98 7.84
N CYS A 199 15.52 -10.22 8.20
CA CYS A 199 16.41 -11.22 8.80
C CYS A 199 16.62 -12.40 7.85
#